data_AF-A0A2I1G2A8-F1
#
_entry.id   AF-A0A2I1G2A8-F1
#
_cell.length_a   1.000
_cell.length_b   1.000
_cell.length_c   1.000
_cell.angle_alpha   90.00
_cell.angle_beta   90.00
_cell.angle_gamma   90.00
#
_symmetry.space_group_name_H-M   'P 1'
#
loop_
_entity.id
_entity.type
_entity.pdbx_description
1 polymer ?
#
loop_
_entity_poly.entity_id
_entity_poly.type
_entity_poly.pdbx_seq_one_letter_code
_entity_poly.pdbx_strand_id
1 'polypeptide(L)'
;MEGFYRCPYILRSGKVCNKGCYHPDGCKVHRNSPKQVPCIHPGCDKKTFSEYGACKKHSGKHHSRAFYQRQKLAKIQASDEEYSEEYSEEYLGLDLFGRGIFWG
;
A
#
# COMPACT_ATOMS: atom_id res chain seq x y z
N MET A 1 26.85 30.46 2.08
CA MET A 1 25.42 30.76 1.88
C MET A 1 24.65 30.16 3.05
N GLU A 2 24.29 30.98 4.04
CA GLU A 2 23.44 30.54 5.15
C GLU A 2 21.97 30.63 4.74
N GLY A 3 21.23 29.54 4.96
CA GLY A 3 19.79 29.51 4.74
C GLY A 3 19.05 30.15 5.91
N PHE A 4 17.98 30.89 5.63
CA PHE A 4 17.16 31.59 6.61
C PHE A 4 16.45 30.64 7.59
N TYR A 5 16.21 29.39 7.20
CA TYR A 5 15.53 28.37 8.01
C TYR A 5 16.49 27.27 8.44
N ARG A 6 16.18 26.59 9.55
CA ARG A 6 16.86 25.37 9.99
C ARG A 6 15.95 24.17 9.75
N CYS A 7 16.49 23.12 9.15
CA CYS A 7 15.70 21.93 8.86
C CYS A 7 15.25 21.20 10.16
N PRO A 8 13.93 21.09 10.42
CA PRO A 8 13.39 20.51 11.66
C PRO A 8 13.37 18.97 11.66
N TYR A 9 13.81 18.34 10.59
CA TYR A 9 13.72 16.89 10.42
C TYR A 9 14.57 16.13 11.46
N ILE A 10 13.94 15.20 12.17
CA ILE A 10 14.60 14.31 13.13
C ILE A 10 15.17 13.12 12.37
N LEU A 11 16.47 12.91 12.47
CA LEU A 11 17.17 11.76 11.89
C LEU A 11 16.81 10.48 12.65
N ARG A 12 17.12 9.31 12.06
CA ARG A 12 16.96 8.01 12.73
C ARG A 12 17.76 7.90 14.04
N SER A 13 18.83 8.68 14.17
CA SER A 13 19.64 8.79 15.38
C SER A 13 19.00 9.64 16.49
N GLY A 14 17.84 10.26 16.24
CA GLY A 14 17.18 11.18 17.17
C GLY A 14 17.72 12.62 17.11
N LYS A 15 18.83 12.86 16.40
CA LYS A 15 19.38 14.22 16.19
C LYS A 15 18.54 14.98 15.17
N VAL A 16 18.33 16.28 15.40
CA VAL A 16 17.70 17.17 14.41
C VAL A 16 18.72 17.48 13.31
N CYS A 17 18.28 17.50 12.06
CA CYS A 17 19.14 17.77 10.90
C CYS A 17 19.81 19.15 11.02
N ASN A 18 19.05 20.20 11.37
CA ASN A 18 19.53 21.56 11.64
C ASN A 18 20.38 22.22 10.55
N LYS A 19 20.47 21.62 9.35
CA LYS A 19 21.11 22.23 8.19
C LYS A 19 20.35 23.48 7.77
N GLY A 20 21.09 24.54 7.43
CA GLY A 20 20.52 25.75 6.85
C GLY A 20 19.79 25.43 5.54
N CYS A 21 18.59 25.96 5.38
CA CYS A 21 17.77 25.79 4.19
C CYS A 21 16.97 27.07 3.88
N TYR A 22 16.47 27.17 2.65
CA TYR A 22 15.66 28.30 2.18
C TYR A 22 14.15 28.02 2.25
N HIS A 23 13.74 26.85 2.73
CA HIS A 23 12.35 26.42 2.79
C HIS A 23 11.93 26.16 4.24
N PRO A 24 10.72 26.59 4.66
CA PRO A 24 10.25 26.42 6.04
C PRO A 24 10.07 24.95 6.42
N ASP A 25 9.60 24.10 5.51
CA ASP A 25 9.32 22.68 5.79
C ASP A 25 10.58 21.82 5.95
N GLY A 26 11.75 22.31 5.53
CA GLY A 26 13.02 21.62 5.69
C GLY A 26 13.94 21.73 4.48
N CYS A 27 15.10 21.07 4.58
CA CYS A 27 16.07 21.06 3.49
C CYS A 27 15.56 20.24 2.28
N LYS A 28 16.19 20.42 1.11
CA LYS A 28 15.81 19.73 -0.14
C LYS A 28 15.59 18.22 0.02
N VAL A 29 16.39 17.58 0.87
CA VAL A 29 16.30 16.13 1.13
C VAL A 29 15.11 15.78 2.03
N HIS A 30 14.76 16.64 2.98
CA HIS A 30 13.79 16.33 4.04
C HIS A 30 12.41 16.96 3.84
N ARG A 31 12.25 17.97 2.98
CA ARG A 31 10.96 18.65 2.82
C ARG A 31 9.83 17.70 2.37
N ASN A 32 10.18 16.65 1.61
CA ASN A 32 9.25 15.62 1.13
C ASN A 32 9.31 14.33 1.98
N SER A 33 10.12 14.31 3.05
CA SER A 33 10.23 13.12 3.88
C SER A 33 8.98 12.98 4.76
N PRO A 34 8.40 11.77 4.88
CA PRO A 34 7.26 11.55 5.78
C PRO A 34 7.63 11.88 7.22
N LYS A 35 6.68 12.41 7.98
CA LYS A 35 6.88 12.73 9.40
C LYS A 35 6.98 11.43 10.20
N GLN A 36 7.89 11.41 11.18
CA GLN A 36 8.01 10.29 12.11
C GLN A 36 6.86 10.31 13.12
N VAL A 37 6.13 9.21 13.22
CA VAL A 37 5.07 9.01 14.22
C VAL A 37 5.54 8.07 15.33
N PRO A 38 5.11 8.23 16.59
CA PRO A 38 5.39 7.25 17.63
C PRO A 38 4.74 5.90 17.29
N CYS A 39 5.34 4.81 17.75
CA CYS A 39 4.76 3.48 17.59
C CYS A 39 3.43 3.41 18.34
N ILE A 40 2.41 2.85 17.69
CA ILE A 40 1.07 2.66 18.28
C ILE A 40 1.05 1.66 19.44
N HIS A 41 2.09 0.86 19.62
CA HIS A 41 2.13 -0.16 20.66
C HIS A 41 2.41 0.50 22.02
N PRO A 42 1.58 0.26 23.05
CA PRO A 42 1.79 0.83 24.38
C PRO A 42 3.16 0.40 24.92
N GLY A 43 3.88 1.33 25.55
CA GLY A 43 5.23 1.11 26.07
C GLY A 43 6.35 1.05 25.01
N CYS A 44 6.08 1.44 23.76
CA CYS A 44 7.09 1.49 22.71
C CYS A 44 7.44 2.93 22.32
N ASP A 45 8.61 3.42 22.74
CA ASP A 45 9.08 4.78 22.44
C ASP A 45 9.73 4.93 21.06
N LYS A 46 9.63 3.90 20.22
CA LYS A 46 10.24 3.93 18.89
C LYS A 46 9.39 4.75 17.94
N LYS A 47 10.03 5.67 17.23
CA LYS A 47 9.42 6.37 16.10
C LYS A 47 9.46 5.51 14.85
N THR A 48 8.43 5.63 14.02
CA THR A 48 8.27 4.85 12.79
C THR A 48 7.82 5.74 11.64
N PHE A 49 8.16 5.31 10.43
CA PHE A 49 7.63 5.84 9.17
C PHE A 49 6.65 4.85 8.53
N SER A 50 6.37 3.74 9.20
CA SER A 50 5.43 2.74 8.68
C SER A 50 4.05 3.36 8.58
N GLU A 51 3.39 3.12 7.45
CA GLU A 51 1.99 3.46 7.23
C GLU A 51 1.07 2.88 8.32
N TYR A 52 1.42 1.70 8.86
CA TYR A 52 0.68 1.06 9.94
C TYR A 52 0.89 1.72 11.31
N GLY A 53 1.72 2.75 11.43
CA GLY A 53 2.04 3.39 12.71
C GLY A 53 2.78 2.45 13.69
N ALA A 54 3.33 1.33 13.21
CA ALA A 54 4.04 0.34 14.02
C ALA A 54 5.53 0.33 13.70
N CYS A 55 6.39 0.14 14.70
CA CYS A 55 7.82 -0.07 14.47
C CYS A 55 8.07 -1.46 13.86
N LYS A 56 9.25 -1.71 13.28
CA LYS A 56 9.59 -3.00 12.63
C LYS A 56 9.34 -4.23 13.53
N LYS A 57 9.49 -4.10 14.85
CA LYS A 57 9.20 -5.19 15.80
C LYS A 57 7.70 -5.49 15.94
N HIS A 58 6.85 -4.48 15.77
CA HIS A 58 5.40 -4.57 15.99
C HIS A 58 4.59 -4.59 14.69
N SER A 59 5.21 -4.31 13.53
CA SER A 59 4.50 -4.28 12.25
C SER A 59 4.13 -5.67 11.71
N GLY A 60 4.72 -6.74 12.23
CA GLY A 60 4.50 -8.10 11.75
C GLY A 60 3.01 -8.50 11.70
N LYS A 61 2.27 -8.26 12.79
CA LYS A 61 0.83 -8.57 12.86
C LYS A 61 0.02 -7.82 11.81
N HIS A 62 0.38 -6.57 11.52
CA HIS A 62 -0.29 -5.75 10.50
C HIS A 62 -0.02 -6.30 9.09
N HIS A 63 1.24 -6.65 8.80
CA HIS A 63 1.60 -7.25 7.51
C HIS A 63 0.90 -8.59 7.28
N SER A 64 0.83 -9.47 8.29
CA SER A 64 0.14 -10.75 8.18
C SER A 64 -1.36 -10.56 7.90
N ARG A 65 -2.02 -9.61 8.57
CA ARG A 65 -3.43 -9.28 8.32
C ARG A 65 -3.66 -8.75 6.91
N ALA A 66 -2.83 -7.80 6.46
CA ALA A 66 -2.92 -7.24 5.12
C ALA A 66 -2.69 -8.34 4.05
N PHE A 67 -1.74 -9.24 4.28
CA PHE A 67 -1.49 -10.37 3.39
C PHE A 67 -2.70 -11.31 3.29
N TYR A 68 -3.29 -11.70 4.42
CA TYR A 68 -4.49 -12.53 4.42
C TYR A 68 -5.68 -11.86 3.72
N GLN A 69 -5.89 -10.57 3.96
CA GLN A 69 -6.95 -9.81 3.28
C GLN A 69 -6.76 -9.79 1.77
N ARG A 70 -5.54 -9.54 1.28
CA ARG A 70 -5.22 -9.60 -0.15
C ARG A 70 -5.50 -10.97 -0.76
N GLN A 71 -5.10 -12.05 -0.06
CA GLN A 71 -5.39 -13.40 -0.53
C GLN A 71 -6.90 -13.68 -0.58
N LYS A 72 -7.67 -13.22 0.42
CA LYS A 72 -9.12 -13.39 0.43
C LYS A 72 -9.78 -12.65 -0.76
N LEU A 73 -9.37 -11.41 -1.02
CA LEU A 73 -9.89 -10.63 -2.14
C LEU A 73 -9.53 -11.25 -3.49
N ALA A 74 -8.29 -11.74 -3.64
CA ALA A 74 -7.87 -12.42 -4.87
C ALA A 74 -8.69 -13.69 -5.15
N LYS A 75 -9.06 -14.45 -4.12
CA LYS A 75 -9.92 -15.63 -4.28
C LYS A 75 -11.35 -15.27 -4.69
N ILE A 76 -11.90 -14.20 -4.12
CA ILE A 76 -13.24 -13.69 -4.49
C ILE A 76 -13.22 -13.23 -5.94
N GLN A 77 -12.20 -12.46 -6.33
CA GLN A 77 -12.07 -12.01 -7.71
C GLN A 77 -11.92 -13.19 -8.69
N ALA A 78 -11.11 -14.20 -8.36
CA ALA A 78 -10.99 -15.39 -9.19
C ALA A 78 -12.30 -16.17 -9.32
N SER A 79 -13.07 -16.31 -8.24
CA SER A 79 -14.38 -16.96 -8.31
C SER A 79 -15.42 -16.15 -9.09
N ASP A 80 -15.36 -14.82 -9.00
CA ASP A 80 -16.23 -13.94 -9.78
C ASP A 80 -15.88 -13.99 -11.28
N GLU A 81 -14.59 -14.08 -11.62
CA GLU A 81 -14.09 -14.28 -12.98
C GLU A 81 -14.50 -15.66 -13.52
N GLU A 82 -14.29 -16.74 -12.75
CA GLU A 82 -14.70 -18.11 -13.11
C GLU A 82 -16.22 -18.20 -13.36
N TYR A 83 -17.03 -17.60 -12.49
CA TYR A 83 -18.48 -17.51 -12.67
C TYR A 83 -18.86 -16.72 -13.94
N SER A 84 -18.12 -15.66 -14.26
CA SER A 84 -18.37 -14.86 -15.47
C SER A 84 -17.98 -15.61 -16.76
N GLU A 85 -16.89 -16.40 -16.73
CA GLU A 85 -16.46 -17.25 -17.84
C GLU A 85 -17.47 -18.39 -18.04
N GLU A 86 -17.87 -19.08 -16.98
CA GLU A 86 -18.91 -20.13 -17.01
C GLU A 86 -20.23 -19.61 -17.59
N TYR A 87 -20.69 -18.43 -17.14
CA TYR A 87 -21.91 -17.80 -17.66
C TYR A 87 -21.78 -17.42 -19.15
N SER A 88 -20.58 -17.01 -19.59
CA SER A 88 -20.32 -16.69 -20.99
C SER A 88 -20.32 -17.94 -21.87
N GLU A 89 -19.76 -19.05 -21.40
CA GLU A 89 -19.76 -20.34 -22.10
C GLU A 89 -21.18 -20.94 -22.18
N GLU A 90 -21.96 -20.83 -21.10
CA GLU A 90 -23.36 -21.29 -21.06
C GLU A 90 -24.25 -20.54 -22.07
N TYR A 91 -24.11 -19.21 -22.20
CA TYR A 91 -24.94 -18.40 -23.10
C TYR A 91 -24.43 -18.36 -24.55
N LEU A 92 -23.10 -18.39 -24.80
CA LEU A 92 -22.54 -18.44 -26.16
C LEU A 92 -22.56 -19.86 -26.74
N GLY A 93 -22.69 -20.90 -25.92
CA GLY A 93 -22.86 -22.29 -26.34
C GLY A 93 -24.24 -22.60 -26.95
N LEU A 94 -25.24 -21.72 -26.76
CA LEU A 94 -26.58 -21.86 -27.35
C LEU A 94 -26.67 -21.36 -28.81
N ASP A 95 -25.67 -20.63 -29.32
CA ASP A 95 -25.69 -20.07 -30.68
C ASP A 95 -25.04 -20.97 -31.76
N LEU A 96 -24.45 -22.12 -31.39
CA LEU A 96 -23.80 -23.04 -32.35
C LEU A 96 -24.61 -24.29 -32.70
N PHE A 97 -25.72 -24.58 -32.02
CA PHE A 97 -26.60 -25.72 -32.34
C PHE A 97 -27.87 -25.35 -33.13
N GLY A 98 -27.97 -24.09 -33.59
CA GLY A 98 -29.18 -23.52 -34.19
C GLY A 98 -29.11 -23.13 -35.68
N ARG A 99 -28.17 -23.64 -36.46
CA ARG A 99 -28.20 -23.48 -37.93
C ARG A 99 -27.93 -24.81 -38.61
N GLY A 100 -29.02 -25.53 -38.87
CA GLY A 100 -29.06 -26.61 -39.84
C GLY A 100 -28.55 -26.11 -41.19
N ILE A 101 -27.37 -26.59 -41.58
CA ILE A 101 -26.92 -26.57 -42.96
C ILE A 101 -27.14 -27.98 -43.50
N PHE A 102 -28.25 -28.07 -44.21
CA PHE A 102 -28.71 -29.06 -45.17
C PHE A 102 -27.57 -29.85 -45.87
N TRP A 103 -27.59 -31.19 -45.74
CA TRP A 103 -26.99 -32.11 -46.71
C TRP A 103 -28.13 -33.05 -47.17
N GLY A 104 -28.47 -33.01 -48.46
CA GLY A 104 -29.51 -33.85 -49.08
C GLY A 104 -30.13 -33.22 -50.30
#